data_AF-A0AAE1N9J1-F1
#
_entry.id   AF-A0AAE1N9J1-F1
#
_cell.length_a   1.000
_cell.length_b   1.000
_cell.length_c   1.000
_cell.angle_alpha   90.00
_cell.angle_beta   90.00
_cell.angle_gamma   90.00
#
_symmetry.space_group_name_H-M   'P 1'
#
loop_
_entity.id
_entity.type
_entity.pdbx_description
1 polymer ?
#
loop_
_entity_poly.entity_id
_entity_poly.type
_entity_poly.pdbx_seq_one_letter_code
_entity_poly.pdbx_strand_id
1 'polypeptide(L)'
;MGHQSANTDSSVAGDDLRFDYLSGFGNHFSSEAISGALPPDQNSPLICPYGLYAEQISGTSFTSPRNLNLRSWLYRVKPSVTHEPFKPRVPSNGRILGEFNQSNSSANPTQLRWKPVDIPDSPTDFVDGLFTVCGAGSSFLRHGYAIHMYTANKSMDNCAFCNADGDFLLVPQKGKLGPIGANGLAAPRDFLVPTAWFEDNSCPGHTIIQKFGGELFTAVQDFSPFNVVAWHGNYVPYKYDLSKFCPYNTVLFDHSDPSINTVLTAPTDKPGVALLDFVIFPPRWLVAEHTFRPPYYHRNCMSEFMGLIYGGYEAKVDGFVPGGASLHSCMTPHGPDTKSYEATIDRGNDVGPQKITNTMAFMFESSLIPRISRWALESPFLDHDYYQCWIGLKSHFTLTHRTNPEATSLQNGRGEK
;
A
#
# COMPACT_ATOMS: atom_id res chain seq x y z
N MET A 1 0.20 61.10 17.11
CA MET A 1 1.39 60.39 16.57
C MET A 1 1.97 59.61 17.75
N GLY A 2 2.05 58.29 17.78
CA GLY A 2 1.80 57.31 16.72
C GLY A 2 3.02 56.40 16.55
N HIS A 3 3.15 55.39 17.42
CA HIS A 3 3.90 54.16 17.12
C HIS A 3 3.30 52.99 17.91
N GLN A 4 3.29 51.82 17.28
CA GLN A 4 2.39 50.71 17.61
C GLN A 4 2.95 49.79 18.70
N SER A 5 2.05 49.27 19.54
CA SER A 5 2.28 48.05 20.31
C SER A 5 2.25 46.85 19.35
N ALA A 6 3.32 46.07 19.32
CA ALA A 6 3.32 44.79 18.62
C ALA A 6 2.48 43.78 19.40
N ASN A 7 1.30 43.44 18.87
CA ASN A 7 0.58 42.23 19.29
C ASN A 7 1.43 41.02 18.88
N THR A 8 1.94 40.27 19.85
CA THR A 8 2.42 38.91 19.59
C THR A 8 1.23 37.98 19.60
N ASP A 9 0.78 37.57 18.40
CA ASP A 9 -0.22 36.52 18.27
C ASP A 9 0.22 35.28 19.06
N SER A 10 -0.67 34.81 19.94
CA SER A 10 -0.59 33.49 20.52
C SER A 10 -0.89 32.46 19.44
N SER A 11 0.14 32.06 18.68
CA SER A 11 0.01 30.97 17.73
C SER A 11 -0.42 29.71 18.47
N VAL A 12 -1.49 29.08 17.98
CA VAL A 12 -1.99 27.81 18.51
C VAL A 12 -0.92 26.76 18.26
N ALA A 13 -0.12 26.45 19.29
CA ALA A 13 0.63 25.22 19.34
C ALA A 13 -0.38 24.08 19.34
N GLY A 14 -0.50 23.37 18.22
CA GLY A 14 -1.28 22.13 18.20
C GLY A 14 -0.60 21.14 19.16
N ASP A 15 -1.36 20.63 20.13
CA ASP A 15 -0.88 19.57 21.02
C ASP A 15 -0.45 18.37 20.16
N ASP A 16 0.87 18.14 20.11
CA ASP A 16 1.45 17.00 19.39
C ASP A 16 1.23 15.76 20.26
N LEU A 17 -0.02 15.27 20.26
CA LEU A 17 -0.51 14.16 21.06
C LEU A 17 0.36 12.93 20.81
N ARG A 18 1.21 12.64 21.80
CA ARG A 18 2.13 11.51 21.78
C ARG A 18 1.38 10.24 22.17
N PHE A 19 0.98 9.47 21.16
CA PHE A 19 0.40 8.14 21.35
C PHE A 19 1.49 7.12 21.73
N ASP A 20 1.17 6.24 22.68
CA ASP A 20 2.00 5.10 23.05
C ASP A 20 1.71 3.87 22.16
N TYR A 21 2.73 3.03 22.00
CA TYR A 21 2.67 1.83 21.16
C TYR A 21 3.47 0.69 21.77
N LEU A 22 2.95 -0.53 21.60
CA LEU A 22 3.70 -1.77 21.76
C LEU A 22 4.53 -2.04 20.49
N SER A 23 5.54 -2.91 20.55
CA SER A 23 6.43 -3.20 19.41
C SER A 23 6.66 -4.70 19.18
N GLY A 24 6.86 -5.07 17.90
CA GLY A 24 7.25 -6.43 17.48
C GLY A 24 6.21 -7.14 16.62
N PHE A 25 6.47 -7.20 15.31
CA PHE A 25 5.61 -7.91 14.35
C PHE A 25 5.37 -9.38 14.73
N GLY A 26 4.11 -9.81 14.70
CA GLY A 26 3.71 -11.19 15.01
C GLY A 26 3.71 -11.57 16.50
N ASN A 27 4.04 -10.66 17.42
CA ASN A 27 3.98 -10.91 18.86
C ASN A 27 2.56 -11.25 19.34
N HIS A 28 2.47 -12.02 20.43
CA HIS A 28 1.29 -12.00 21.30
C HIS A 28 1.43 -10.83 22.26
N PHE A 29 0.60 -9.81 22.08
CA PHE A 29 0.55 -8.60 22.89
C PHE A 29 -0.52 -8.71 23.97
N SER A 30 -0.41 -7.85 24.98
CA SER A 30 -1.45 -7.58 25.99
C SER A 30 -1.45 -6.08 26.26
N SER A 31 -2.63 -5.46 26.32
CA SER A 31 -2.77 -4.05 26.64
C SER A 31 -4.08 -3.77 27.40
N GLU A 32 -4.02 -2.88 28.38
CA GLU A 32 -5.16 -2.44 29.16
C GLU A 32 -5.17 -0.92 29.32
N ALA A 33 -6.32 -0.28 29.07
CA ALA A 33 -6.52 1.16 29.27
C ALA A 33 -6.86 1.50 30.72
N ILE A 34 -7.39 0.51 31.47
CA ILE A 34 -7.65 0.56 32.90
C ILE A 34 -6.94 -0.65 33.52
N SER A 35 -6.14 -0.44 34.57
CA SER A 35 -5.31 -1.52 35.11
C SER A 35 -6.14 -2.64 35.75
N GLY A 36 -5.81 -3.90 35.44
CA GLY A 36 -6.58 -5.07 35.87
C GLY A 36 -7.83 -5.36 35.03
N ALA A 37 -7.98 -4.74 33.85
CA ALA A 37 -9.10 -5.00 32.95
C ALA A 37 -8.94 -6.32 32.17
N LEU A 38 -7.71 -6.82 32.03
CA LEU A 38 -7.46 -8.19 31.56
C LEU A 38 -7.75 -9.21 32.68
N PRO A 39 -8.53 -10.28 32.43
CA PRO A 39 -8.64 -11.37 33.40
C PRO A 39 -7.30 -12.11 33.51
N PRO A 40 -6.81 -12.43 34.73
CA PRO A 40 -5.45 -12.94 34.92
C PRO A 40 -5.22 -14.36 34.41
N ASP A 41 -6.18 -15.27 34.66
CA ASP A 41 -5.94 -16.72 34.53
C ASP A 41 -6.71 -17.41 33.38
N GLN A 42 -7.64 -16.70 32.72
CA GLN A 42 -8.48 -17.28 31.67
C GLN A 42 -9.05 -16.25 30.69
N ASN A 43 -9.28 -16.65 29.44
CA ASN A 43 -9.84 -15.75 28.42
C ASN A 43 -11.31 -15.39 28.64
N SER A 44 -12.07 -16.29 29.27
CA SER A 44 -13.54 -16.20 29.38
C SER A 44 -13.97 -16.51 30.81
N PRO A 45 -13.81 -15.56 31.76
CA PRO A 45 -14.35 -15.67 33.11
C PRO A 45 -15.88 -15.57 33.11
N LEU A 46 -16.53 -16.09 34.17
CA LEU A 46 -17.98 -15.97 34.35
C LEU A 46 -18.42 -14.51 34.49
N ILE A 47 -17.57 -13.68 35.10
CA ILE A 47 -17.71 -12.24 35.23
C ILE A 47 -16.34 -11.66 34.87
N CYS A 48 -16.24 -10.87 33.80
CA CYS A 48 -14.98 -10.19 33.48
C CYS A 48 -14.71 -9.06 34.48
N PRO A 49 -13.44 -8.65 34.66
CA PRO A 49 -13.12 -7.40 35.33
C PRO A 49 -13.97 -6.24 34.80
N TYR A 50 -14.36 -5.33 35.69
CA TYR A 50 -15.24 -4.19 35.40
C TYR A 50 -16.62 -4.52 34.78
N GLY A 51 -17.03 -5.81 34.76
CA GLY A 51 -18.28 -6.23 34.13
C GLY A 51 -18.24 -6.23 32.59
N LEU A 52 -17.04 -6.23 32.00
CA LEU A 52 -16.84 -6.22 30.55
C LEU A 52 -17.35 -7.50 29.87
N TYR A 53 -17.55 -7.43 28.56
CA TYR A 53 -17.80 -8.58 27.70
C TYR A 53 -16.48 -9.08 27.10
N ALA A 54 -16.20 -10.38 27.23
CA ALA A 54 -15.13 -11.04 26.49
C ALA A 54 -15.61 -11.40 25.08
N GLU A 55 -14.90 -10.94 24.06
CA GLU A 55 -15.18 -11.17 22.65
C GLU A 55 -13.90 -11.62 21.94
N GLN A 56 -13.98 -12.63 21.08
CA GLN A 56 -12.82 -13.06 20.27
C GLN A 56 -13.00 -12.64 18.82
N ILE A 57 -11.99 -11.98 18.27
CA ILE A 57 -11.82 -11.82 16.82
C ILE A 57 -10.79 -12.85 16.32
N SER A 58 -11.20 -13.66 15.35
CA SER A 58 -10.37 -14.69 14.73
C SER A 58 -10.04 -14.29 13.29
N GLY A 59 -8.78 -13.94 13.04
CA GLY A 59 -8.28 -13.59 11.70
C GLY A 59 -8.00 -14.81 10.82
N THR A 60 -7.82 -16.00 11.41
CA THR A 60 -7.59 -17.26 10.69
C THR A 60 -8.46 -18.41 11.20
N SER A 61 -8.45 -19.55 10.52
CA SER A 61 -9.12 -20.76 11.00
C SER A 61 -8.55 -21.22 12.34
N PHE A 62 -9.39 -21.82 13.19
CA PHE A 62 -8.96 -22.34 14.50
C PHE A 62 -7.84 -23.39 14.41
N THR A 63 -7.81 -24.15 13.32
CA THR A 63 -6.83 -25.22 13.06
C THR A 63 -5.59 -24.75 12.31
N SER A 64 -5.46 -23.45 11.99
CA SER A 64 -4.25 -22.90 11.37
C SER A 64 -3.01 -23.18 12.25
N PRO A 65 -1.85 -23.58 11.66
CA PRO A 65 -0.60 -23.78 12.38
C PRO A 65 -0.26 -22.59 13.27
N ARG A 66 0.35 -22.83 14.45
CA ARG A 66 0.50 -21.78 15.49
C ARG A 66 1.22 -20.52 15.02
N ASN A 67 2.18 -20.64 14.10
CA ASN A 67 2.92 -19.53 13.50
C ASN A 67 2.12 -18.74 12.45
N LEU A 68 0.97 -19.26 12.01
CA LEU A 68 0.02 -18.64 11.08
C LEU A 68 -1.32 -18.33 11.74
N ASN A 69 -1.51 -18.69 13.02
CA ASN A 69 -2.79 -18.56 13.72
C ASN A 69 -2.95 -17.16 14.29
N LEU A 70 -3.87 -16.36 13.75
CA LEU A 70 -4.12 -14.97 14.16
C LEU A 70 -5.46 -14.86 14.88
N ARG A 71 -5.42 -14.40 16.13
CA ARG A 71 -6.61 -14.08 16.94
C ARG A 71 -6.31 -13.07 18.04
N SER A 72 -7.33 -12.34 18.47
CA SER A 72 -7.28 -11.47 19.64
C SER A 72 -8.55 -11.59 20.48
N TRP A 73 -8.38 -11.51 21.80
CA TRP A 73 -9.46 -11.37 22.77
C TRP A 73 -9.59 -9.90 23.14
N LEU A 74 -10.83 -9.42 23.15
CA LEU A 74 -11.24 -8.05 23.43
C LEU A 74 -12.12 -8.07 24.68
N TYR A 75 -11.87 -7.18 25.63
CA TYR A 75 -12.67 -6.96 26.83
C TYR A 75 -13.30 -5.57 26.71
N ARG A 76 -14.60 -5.56 26.39
CA ARG A 76 -15.30 -4.39 25.84
C ARG A 76 -16.61 -4.07 26.56
N VAL A 77 -17.00 -2.80 26.56
CA VAL A 77 -18.17 -2.30 27.32
C VAL A 77 -19.49 -2.88 26.80
N LYS A 78 -19.64 -3.00 25.48
CA LYS A 78 -20.75 -3.70 24.81
C LYS A 78 -20.20 -4.57 23.67
N PRO A 79 -20.72 -5.79 23.45
CA PRO A 79 -20.25 -6.69 22.41
C PRO A 79 -20.64 -6.20 21.00
N SER A 80 -19.87 -6.58 19.98
CA SER A 80 -20.06 -6.15 18.59
C SER A 80 -21.40 -6.56 17.99
N VAL A 81 -22.10 -7.55 18.56
CA VAL A 81 -23.38 -8.07 18.05
C VAL A 81 -24.56 -7.12 18.24
N THR A 82 -24.44 -6.06 19.05
CA THR A 82 -25.55 -5.15 19.34
C THR A 82 -25.64 -3.99 18.33
N HIS A 83 -26.23 -4.25 17.17
CA HIS A 83 -26.51 -3.26 16.12
C HIS A 83 -27.83 -3.54 15.39
N GLU A 84 -28.39 -2.54 14.68
CA GLU A 84 -29.50 -2.75 13.74
C GLU A 84 -29.12 -3.65 12.56
N PRO A 85 -30.07 -4.33 11.89
CA PRO A 85 -29.80 -5.04 10.64
C PRO A 85 -29.12 -4.15 9.59
N PHE A 86 -28.07 -4.67 8.97
CA PHE A 86 -27.34 -4.01 7.88
C PHE A 86 -28.26 -3.72 6.68
N LYS A 87 -28.16 -2.51 6.13
CA LYS A 87 -28.87 -2.03 4.94
C LYS A 87 -27.85 -1.69 3.85
N PRO A 88 -28.12 -1.92 2.55
CA PRO A 88 -27.18 -1.57 1.48
C PRO A 88 -26.82 -0.07 1.48
N ARG A 89 -25.53 0.24 1.28
CA ARG A 89 -25.01 1.59 1.08
C ARG A 89 -24.43 1.69 -0.33
N VAL A 90 -24.91 2.63 -1.12
CA VAL A 90 -24.25 3.01 -2.38
C VAL A 90 -23.32 4.20 -2.08
N PRO A 91 -21.99 4.05 -2.16
CA PRO A 91 -21.07 5.18 -1.98
C PRO A 91 -21.26 6.20 -3.10
N SER A 92 -21.15 7.49 -2.78
CA SER A 92 -21.43 8.61 -3.69
C SER A 92 -20.65 8.55 -5.02
N ASN A 93 -19.45 7.96 -4.99
CA ASN A 93 -18.57 7.90 -6.16
C ASN A 93 -18.83 6.69 -7.08
N GLY A 94 -19.46 5.61 -6.61
CA GLY A 94 -19.71 4.36 -7.36
C GLY A 94 -18.47 3.59 -7.88
N ARG A 95 -17.27 3.83 -7.33
CA ARG A 95 -15.96 3.34 -7.86
C ARG A 95 -15.30 2.22 -7.06
N ILE A 96 -15.93 1.72 -6.00
CA ILE A 96 -15.47 0.52 -5.31
C ILE A 96 -15.93 -0.71 -6.09
N LEU A 97 -14.99 -1.59 -6.45
CA LEU A 97 -15.25 -2.86 -7.12
C LEU A 97 -14.74 -4.00 -6.23
N GLY A 98 -15.54 -5.05 -6.06
CA GLY A 98 -15.08 -6.33 -5.47
C GLY A 98 -15.04 -7.51 -6.44
N GLU A 99 -15.58 -7.35 -7.64
CA GLU A 99 -15.59 -8.34 -8.71
C GLU A 99 -15.16 -7.68 -10.02
N PHE A 100 -14.28 -8.34 -10.78
CA PHE A 100 -13.69 -7.77 -11.99
C PHE A 100 -14.18 -8.52 -13.24
N ASN A 101 -15.19 -7.97 -13.92
CA ASN A 101 -15.81 -8.56 -15.11
C ASN A 101 -15.90 -7.56 -16.27
N GLN A 102 -16.46 -7.97 -17.41
CA GLN A 102 -16.49 -7.16 -18.64
C GLN A 102 -17.33 -5.88 -18.57
N SER A 103 -18.29 -5.75 -17.63
CA SER A 103 -19.13 -4.55 -17.53
C SER A 103 -18.46 -3.41 -16.75
N ASN A 104 -17.52 -3.72 -15.85
CA ASN A 104 -16.93 -2.78 -14.90
C ASN A 104 -15.40 -2.64 -15.01
N SER A 105 -14.74 -3.51 -15.78
CA SER A 105 -13.29 -3.55 -15.89
C SER A 105 -12.82 -4.16 -17.22
N SER A 106 -11.61 -3.82 -17.66
CA SER A 106 -11.00 -4.34 -18.89
C SER A 106 -9.59 -4.86 -18.65
N ALA A 107 -9.19 -5.89 -19.39
CA ALA A 107 -7.79 -6.24 -19.52
C ALA A 107 -7.10 -5.23 -20.47
N ASN A 108 -5.89 -4.79 -20.15
CA ASN A 108 -5.11 -3.90 -21.01
C ASN A 108 -3.62 -4.32 -20.96
N PRO A 109 -3.01 -4.71 -22.10
CA PRO A 109 -1.60 -5.11 -22.16
C PRO A 109 -0.65 -3.91 -22.29
N THR A 110 -1.15 -2.70 -22.57
CA THR A 110 -0.34 -1.49 -22.71
C THR A 110 0.13 -1.01 -21.33
N GLN A 111 1.32 -0.39 -21.27
CA GLN A 111 1.80 0.30 -20.08
C GLN A 111 0.86 1.47 -19.76
N LEU A 112 0.38 1.57 -18.52
CA LEU A 112 -0.51 2.66 -18.10
C LEU A 112 0.18 3.54 -17.05
N ARG A 113 -0.08 4.84 -17.08
CA ARG A 113 0.38 5.81 -16.08
C ARG A 113 -0.74 6.78 -15.75
N TRP A 114 -0.92 7.07 -14.47
CA TRP A 114 -1.87 8.04 -13.97
C TRP A 114 -1.15 9.16 -13.23
N LYS A 115 -1.57 10.39 -13.50
CA LYS A 115 -1.26 11.58 -12.70
C LYS A 115 -1.97 11.48 -11.34
N PRO A 116 -1.55 12.27 -10.33
CA PRO A 116 -2.25 12.35 -9.05
C PRO A 116 -3.71 12.76 -9.27
N VAL A 117 -4.62 12.14 -8.52
CA VAL A 117 -6.04 12.50 -8.51
C VAL A 117 -6.26 13.67 -7.56
N ASP A 118 -7.05 14.65 -7.98
CA ASP A 118 -7.36 15.83 -7.16
C ASP A 118 -8.17 15.47 -5.90
N ILE A 119 -7.98 16.28 -4.86
CA ILE A 119 -8.82 16.23 -3.66
C ILE A 119 -10.19 16.84 -4.02
N PRO A 120 -11.33 16.18 -3.74
CA PRO A 120 -12.64 16.71 -4.08
C PRO A 120 -12.94 18.01 -3.32
N ASP A 121 -13.76 18.88 -3.94
CA ASP A 121 -14.30 20.07 -3.26
C ASP A 121 -15.47 19.72 -2.32
N SER A 122 -16.24 18.68 -2.64
CA SER A 122 -17.38 18.22 -1.82
C SER A 122 -16.90 17.48 -0.56
N PRO A 123 -17.57 17.62 0.59
CA PRO A 123 -17.23 16.86 1.81
C PRO A 123 -17.22 15.35 1.56
N THR A 124 -16.04 14.74 1.70
CA THR A 124 -15.74 13.35 1.32
C THR A 124 -14.82 12.75 2.39
N ASP A 125 -15.28 11.69 3.06
CA ASP A 125 -14.48 10.96 4.04
C ASP A 125 -13.60 9.88 3.39
N PHE A 126 -12.88 9.09 4.20
CA PHE A 126 -12.02 8.02 3.69
C PHE A 126 -12.79 6.96 2.87
N VAL A 127 -14.01 6.59 3.29
CA VAL A 127 -14.77 5.50 2.66
C VAL A 127 -15.42 5.98 1.36
N ASP A 128 -16.05 7.15 1.37
CA ASP A 128 -16.61 7.76 0.16
C ASP A 128 -15.51 8.29 -0.79
N GLY A 129 -14.28 8.43 -0.28
CA GLY A 129 -13.09 8.79 -1.04
C GLY A 129 -12.39 7.62 -1.72
N LEU A 130 -12.71 6.36 -1.42
CA LEU A 130 -12.08 5.17 -2.01
C LEU A 130 -12.53 4.91 -3.45
N PHE A 131 -11.58 4.70 -4.37
CA PHE A 131 -11.85 4.30 -5.75
C PHE A 131 -10.85 3.25 -6.24
N THR A 132 -11.36 2.22 -6.92
CA THR A 132 -10.57 1.07 -7.38
C THR A 132 -9.88 1.40 -8.69
N VAL A 133 -8.56 1.27 -8.74
CA VAL A 133 -7.78 1.47 -9.98
C VAL A 133 -7.74 0.17 -10.79
N CYS A 134 -7.37 -0.93 -10.14
CA CYS A 134 -7.30 -2.26 -10.77
C CYS A 134 -7.35 -3.36 -9.71
N GLY A 135 -7.45 -4.62 -10.14
CA GLY A 135 -7.34 -5.79 -9.27
C GLY A 135 -7.62 -7.09 -10.02
N ALA A 136 -7.50 -8.21 -9.31
CA ALA A 136 -7.72 -9.54 -9.84
C ALA A 136 -8.34 -10.45 -8.77
N GLY A 137 -9.15 -11.41 -9.20
CA GLY A 137 -9.84 -12.35 -8.30
C GLY A 137 -11.25 -11.91 -7.93
N SER A 138 -11.75 -12.39 -6.79
CA SER A 138 -13.13 -12.24 -6.33
C SER A 138 -13.20 -12.04 -4.82
N SER A 139 -14.04 -11.10 -4.39
CA SER A 139 -14.33 -10.84 -2.97
C SER A 139 -15.15 -11.99 -2.36
N PHE A 140 -16.08 -12.57 -3.12
CA PHE A 140 -16.86 -13.75 -2.67
C PHE A 140 -15.99 -15.00 -2.48
N LEU A 141 -15.00 -15.22 -3.35
CA LEU A 141 -14.06 -16.34 -3.21
C LEU A 141 -12.95 -16.08 -2.19
N ARG A 142 -12.84 -14.86 -1.63
CA ARG A 142 -11.76 -14.43 -0.74
C ARG A 142 -10.36 -14.72 -1.29
N HIS A 143 -10.22 -14.59 -2.61
CA HIS A 143 -8.98 -14.87 -3.32
C HIS A 143 -8.76 -13.80 -4.39
N GLY A 144 -7.72 -13.00 -4.20
CA GLY A 144 -7.40 -11.88 -5.09
C GLY A 144 -6.82 -10.69 -4.36
N TYR A 145 -6.70 -9.57 -5.10
CA TYR A 145 -6.33 -8.28 -4.55
C TYR A 145 -7.07 -7.17 -5.32
N ALA A 146 -7.23 -6.02 -4.67
CA ALA A 146 -7.70 -4.79 -5.30
C ALA A 146 -6.78 -3.64 -4.88
N ILE A 147 -6.36 -2.84 -5.86
CA ILE A 147 -5.58 -1.61 -5.63
C ILE A 147 -6.56 -0.45 -5.69
N HIS A 148 -6.77 0.17 -4.54
CA HIS A 148 -7.54 1.40 -4.40
C HIS A 148 -6.59 2.59 -4.27
N MET A 149 -7.01 3.72 -4.82
CA MET A 149 -6.56 5.04 -4.41
C MET A 149 -7.67 5.68 -3.57
N TYR A 150 -7.33 6.71 -2.79
CA TYR A 150 -8.32 7.46 -2.03
C TYR A 150 -7.98 8.96 -2.01
N THR A 151 -9.01 9.80 -2.09
CA THR A 151 -8.90 11.23 -1.82
C THR A 151 -10.04 11.66 -0.90
N ALA A 152 -9.70 12.33 0.20
CA ALA A 152 -10.64 12.73 1.25
C ALA A 152 -10.28 14.12 1.78
N ASN A 153 -11.29 14.87 2.20
CA ASN A 153 -11.17 16.22 2.78
C ASN A 153 -11.92 16.36 4.12
N LYS A 154 -12.58 15.29 4.57
CA LYS A 154 -13.44 15.24 5.75
C LYS A 154 -13.04 14.05 6.65
N SER A 155 -13.18 14.22 7.96
CA SER A 155 -13.14 13.11 8.92
C SER A 155 -14.35 12.18 8.77
N MET A 156 -14.18 10.94 9.22
CA MET A 156 -15.27 9.99 9.44
C MET A 156 -16.00 10.36 10.74
N ASP A 157 -17.06 11.15 10.64
CA ASP A 157 -17.81 11.65 11.81
C ASP A 157 -18.95 10.70 12.19
N ASN A 158 -18.98 10.28 13.47
CA ASN A 158 -19.99 9.36 14.03
C ASN A 158 -20.20 8.08 13.20
N CYS A 159 -19.13 7.60 12.56
CA CYS A 159 -19.13 6.33 11.85
C CYS A 159 -17.80 5.59 12.03
N ALA A 160 -17.85 4.28 11.86
CA ALA A 160 -16.69 3.40 11.81
C ALA A 160 -16.78 2.51 10.56
N PHE A 161 -15.64 1.97 10.11
CA PHE A 161 -15.57 1.12 8.93
C PHE A 161 -14.85 -0.19 9.23
N CYS A 162 -15.41 -1.31 8.77
CA CYS A 162 -14.75 -2.61 8.76
C CYS A 162 -14.82 -3.25 7.37
N ASN A 163 -13.78 -4.00 7.01
CA ASN A 163 -13.72 -4.77 5.77
C ASN A 163 -13.79 -6.26 6.10
N ALA A 164 -14.80 -6.95 5.60
CA ALA A 164 -14.99 -8.39 5.77
C ALA A 164 -14.47 -9.21 4.57
N ASP A 165 -13.97 -8.54 3.53
CA ASP A 165 -13.44 -9.17 2.31
C ASP A 165 -11.93 -9.43 2.38
N GLY A 166 -11.21 -8.76 3.28
CA GLY A 166 -9.77 -8.93 3.48
C GLY A 166 -9.11 -7.77 4.21
N ASP A 167 -7.77 -7.83 4.33
CA ASP A 167 -6.96 -6.83 5.02
C ASP A 167 -6.63 -5.62 4.12
N PHE A 168 -6.38 -4.45 4.73
CA PHE A 168 -5.91 -3.26 4.02
C PHE A 168 -4.47 -2.90 4.41
N LEU A 169 -3.61 -2.72 3.40
CA LEU A 169 -2.34 -2.02 3.52
C LEU A 169 -2.53 -0.58 3.03
N LEU A 170 -2.48 0.39 3.94
CA LEU A 170 -2.62 1.81 3.63
C LEU A 170 -1.24 2.47 3.44
N VAL A 171 -1.04 3.18 2.33
CA VAL A 171 0.19 3.91 2.01
C VAL A 171 -0.14 5.40 1.85
N PRO A 172 -0.03 6.21 2.92
CA PRO A 172 -0.35 7.64 2.86
C PRO A 172 0.65 8.42 2.01
N GLN A 173 0.12 9.25 1.10
CA GLN A 173 0.92 10.13 0.24
C GLN A 173 0.92 11.59 0.73
N LYS A 174 -0.26 12.11 1.08
CA LYS A 174 -0.46 13.49 1.55
C LYS A 174 -1.47 13.49 2.70
N GLY A 175 -1.15 14.19 3.78
CA GLY A 175 -1.94 14.20 5.02
C GLY A 175 -1.54 13.09 6.01
N LYS A 176 -1.78 13.32 7.31
CA LYS A 176 -1.60 12.31 8.37
C LYS A 176 -2.91 11.53 8.53
N LEU A 177 -2.86 10.20 8.66
CA LEU A 177 -4.03 9.34 8.98
C LEU A 177 -4.21 9.07 10.49
N GLY A 178 -3.61 9.89 11.36
CA GLY A 178 -3.60 9.61 12.80
C GLY A 178 -2.67 8.43 13.16
N PRO A 179 -3.07 7.50 14.04
CA PRO A 179 -2.17 6.47 14.59
C PRO A 179 -1.71 5.33 13.64
N ILE A 180 -2.17 5.25 12.38
CA ILE A 180 -1.94 4.10 11.49
C ILE A 180 -0.81 4.37 10.46
N GLY A 181 -0.19 3.30 9.95
CA GLY A 181 0.89 3.24 8.93
C GLY A 181 1.19 1.76 8.64
N ALA A 182 2.40 1.36 8.21
CA ALA A 182 2.81 -0.06 8.09
C ALA A 182 4.32 -0.23 7.89
N ASN A 183 4.89 -1.45 8.11
CA ASN A 183 5.86 -2.21 7.27
C ASN A 183 7.10 -2.97 7.86
N GLY A 184 7.61 -4.03 7.16
CA GLY A 184 8.90 -4.73 7.44
C GLY A 184 9.12 -6.23 7.08
N LEU A 185 10.26 -6.79 6.59
CA LEU A 185 11.71 -6.49 6.34
C LEU A 185 12.46 -5.46 7.20
N ALA A 186 12.27 -4.17 6.90
CA ALA A 186 12.17 -3.13 7.92
C ALA A 186 11.88 -3.76 9.32
N ALA A 187 12.69 -3.47 10.35
CA ALA A 187 12.90 -4.49 11.38
C ALA A 187 11.62 -4.85 12.19
N PRO A 188 11.40 -6.12 12.61
CA PRO A 188 10.19 -6.54 13.32
C PRO A 188 9.85 -5.69 14.56
N ARG A 189 10.86 -5.21 15.30
CA ARG A 189 10.68 -4.31 16.47
C ARG A 189 10.10 -2.95 16.11
N ASP A 190 10.24 -2.52 14.86
CA ASP A 190 9.90 -1.18 14.43
C ASP A 190 8.44 -1.10 13.97
N PHE A 191 7.77 -2.25 13.80
CA PHE A 191 6.32 -2.34 13.77
C PHE A 191 5.74 -2.01 15.14
N LEU A 192 4.87 -1.02 15.16
CA LEU A 192 4.23 -0.44 16.33
C LEU A 192 2.73 -0.78 16.31
N VAL A 193 2.22 -1.27 17.44
CA VAL A 193 0.82 -1.65 17.65
C VAL A 193 0.22 -0.70 18.70
N PRO A 194 -0.94 -0.06 18.46
CA PRO A 194 -1.50 0.89 19.41
C PRO A 194 -1.83 0.21 20.73
N THR A 195 -1.62 0.91 21.84
CA THR A 195 -2.12 0.46 23.16
C THR A 195 -3.65 0.49 23.20
N ALA A 196 -4.24 -0.26 24.13
CA ALA A 196 -5.67 -0.20 24.41
C ALA A 196 -6.11 1.23 24.74
N TRP A 197 -7.25 1.62 24.16
CA TRP A 197 -7.92 2.89 24.36
C TRP A 197 -9.40 2.69 24.02
N PHE A 198 -10.29 3.42 24.68
CA PHE A 198 -11.73 3.24 24.50
C PHE A 198 -12.52 4.53 24.64
N GLU A 199 -13.68 4.54 24.00
CA GLU A 199 -14.75 5.52 24.19
C GLU A 199 -15.90 4.86 24.96
N ASP A 200 -16.35 5.50 26.04
CA ASP A 200 -17.57 5.13 26.78
C ASP A 200 -18.52 6.34 26.86
N ASN A 201 -18.73 6.96 25.70
CA ASN A 201 -19.69 8.04 25.51
C ASN A 201 -20.93 7.50 24.79
N SER A 202 -22.09 8.12 25.06
CA SER A 202 -23.28 7.91 24.25
C SER A 202 -23.03 8.43 22.84
N CYS A 203 -23.22 7.58 21.83
CA CYS A 203 -23.12 7.95 20.42
C CYS A 203 -24.41 7.53 19.70
N PRO A 204 -25.54 8.24 19.92
CA PRO A 204 -26.80 7.88 19.29
C PRO A 204 -26.68 7.89 17.76
N GLY A 205 -27.25 6.88 17.10
CA GLY A 205 -27.22 6.80 15.64
C GLY A 205 -25.83 6.60 15.02
N HIS A 206 -24.84 6.09 15.77
CA HIS A 206 -23.51 5.79 15.25
C HIS A 206 -23.58 4.75 14.12
N THR A 207 -22.93 5.04 12.99
CA THR A 207 -23.05 4.23 11.76
C THR A 207 -21.85 3.29 11.58
N ILE A 208 -22.11 1.98 11.61
CA ILE A 208 -21.11 0.97 11.23
C ILE A 208 -21.22 0.74 9.73
N ILE A 209 -20.20 1.14 8.98
CA ILE A 209 -20.04 0.81 7.56
C ILE A 209 -19.28 -0.51 7.46
N GLN A 210 -19.81 -1.47 6.71
CA GLN A 210 -19.15 -2.75 6.44
C GLN A 210 -18.97 -2.94 4.94
N LYS A 211 -17.74 -3.24 4.50
CA LYS A 211 -17.48 -3.79 3.16
C LYS A 211 -17.62 -5.31 3.22
N PHE A 212 -18.50 -5.88 2.40
CA PHE A 212 -18.79 -7.32 2.36
C PHE A 212 -19.23 -7.74 0.96
N GLY A 213 -18.66 -8.82 0.41
CA GLY A 213 -18.96 -9.31 -0.93
C GLY A 213 -18.58 -8.31 -2.04
N GLY A 214 -17.69 -7.35 -1.77
CA GLY A 214 -17.38 -6.24 -2.67
C GLY A 214 -18.28 -5.02 -2.57
N GLU A 215 -19.40 -5.12 -1.85
CA GLU A 215 -20.40 -4.06 -1.67
C GLU A 215 -20.22 -3.35 -0.31
N LEU A 216 -20.89 -2.21 -0.12
CA LEU A 216 -20.96 -1.53 1.17
C LEU A 216 -22.35 -1.68 1.80
N PHE A 217 -22.36 -1.84 3.13
CA PHE A 217 -23.56 -1.89 3.95
C PHE A 217 -23.40 -0.95 5.15
N THR A 218 -24.52 -0.53 5.73
CA THR A 218 -24.56 0.26 6.97
C THR A 218 -25.52 -0.32 7.99
N ALA A 219 -25.06 -0.46 9.23
CA ALA A 219 -25.86 -0.70 10.42
C ALA A 219 -25.77 0.51 11.37
N VAL A 220 -26.74 0.63 12.27
CA VAL A 220 -26.82 1.73 13.26
C VAL A 220 -26.77 1.16 14.67
N GLN A 221 -26.10 1.85 15.59
CA GLN A 221 -26.03 1.54 17.02
C GLN A 221 -25.90 2.82 17.86
N ASP A 222 -26.25 2.77 19.15
CA ASP A 222 -26.28 3.96 20.03
C ASP A 222 -25.06 4.12 20.94
N PHE A 223 -23.90 3.60 20.53
CA PHE A 223 -22.65 3.65 21.28
C PHE A 223 -21.46 3.54 20.33
N SER A 224 -20.27 4.00 20.74
CA SER A 224 -19.06 3.84 19.93
C SER A 224 -18.63 2.37 19.84
N PRO A 225 -18.28 1.85 18.64
CA PRO A 225 -17.68 0.53 18.49
C PRO A 225 -16.25 0.46 19.05
N PHE A 226 -15.61 1.61 19.29
CA PHE A 226 -14.27 1.73 19.86
C PHE A 226 -14.30 1.63 21.40
N ASN A 227 -15.05 0.68 21.94
CA ASN A 227 -15.30 0.53 23.38
C ASN A 227 -14.52 -0.64 24.04
N VAL A 228 -13.31 -0.92 23.52
CA VAL A 228 -12.43 -2.03 23.97
C VAL A 228 -11.47 -1.52 25.05
N VAL A 229 -11.79 -1.79 26.32
CA VAL A 229 -11.02 -1.32 27.48
C VAL A 229 -9.69 -2.05 27.61
N ALA A 230 -9.64 -3.34 27.26
CA ALA A 230 -8.41 -4.13 27.25
C ALA A 230 -8.46 -5.23 26.19
N TRP A 231 -7.31 -5.71 25.76
CA TRP A 231 -7.20 -6.78 24.77
C TRP A 231 -5.86 -7.54 24.87
N HIS A 232 -5.84 -8.79 24.40
CA HIS A 232 -4.61 -9.56 24.19
C HIS A 232 -4.69 -10.46 22.96
N GLY A 233 -3.57 -10.73 22.31
CA GLY A 233 -3.50 -11.56 21.10
C GLY A 233 -2.48 -11.10 20.08
N ASN A 234 -2.58 -11.64 18.86
CA ASN A 234 -1.68 -11.37 17.73
C ASN A 234 -2.40 -10.95 16.44
N TYR A 235 -3.72 -10.81 16.45
CA TYR A 235 -4.46 -10.19 15.35
C TYR A 235 -4.74 -8.73 15.69
N VAL A 236 -3.89 -7.84 15.17
CA VAL A 236 -3.80 -6.44 15.62
C VAL A 236 -3.56 -5.49 14.44
N PRO A 237 -4.09 -4.26 14.47
CA PRO A 237 -3.61 -3.21 13.59
C PRO A 237 -2.17 -2.86 13.96
N TYR A 238 -1.33 -2.53 12.98
CA TYR A 238 0.05 -2.12 13.20
C TYR A 238 0.42 -0.96 12.28
N LYS A 239 1.51 -0.28 12.61
CA LYS A 239 2.16 0.72 11.75
C LYS A 239 3.67 0.55 11.75
N TYR A 240 4.34 1.16 10.78
CA TYR A 240 5.77 1.42 10.84
C TYR A 240 6.12 2.60 9.92
N ASP A 241 7.38 3.03 10.00
CA ASP A 241 7.95 4.20 9.32
C ASP A 241 8.99 3.75 8.27
N LEU A 242 8.67 3.92 6.98
CA LEU A 242 9.53 3.54 5.84
C LEU A 242 10.96 4.10 5.91
N SER A 243 11.21 5.19 6.64
CA SER A 243 12.56 5.75 6.80
C SER A 243 13.51 4.85 7.61
N LYS A 244 12.98 3.93 8.44
CA LYS A 244 13.76 2.97 9.23
C LYS A 244 14.22 1.75 8.43
N PHE A 245 13.90 1.68 7.12
CA PHE A 245 14.15 0.49 6.32
C PHE A 245 15.66 0.34 6.15
N CYS A 246 16.17 -0.89 6.25
CA CYS A 246 17.59 -1.17 6.09
C CYS A 246 17.81 -1.71 4.66
N PRO A 247 18.16 -0.86 3.68
CA PRO A 247 18.29 -1.31 2.30
C PRO A 247 19.52 -2.18 2.11
N TYR A 248 19.29 -3.37 1.57
CA TYR A 248 20.32 -4.22 0.99
C TYR A 248 20.32 -3.99 -0.53
N ASN A 249 21.51 -3.98 -1.12
CA ASN A 249 21.73 -3.80 -2.56
C ASN A 249 23.11 -4.36 -2.91
N THR A 250 23.47 -4.38 -4.19
CA THR A 250 24.85 -4.69 -4.59
C THR A 250 25.87 -3.76 -3.91
N VAL A 251 27.05 -4.33 -3.64
CA VAL A 251 28.23 -3.61 -3.13
C VAL A 251 29.43 -3.70 -4.10
N LEU A 252 29.23 -4.20 -5.32
CA LEU A 252 30.31 -4.34 -6.31
C LEU A 252 29.85 -4.07 -7.75
N PHE A 253 29.01 -4.91 -8.35
CA PHE A 253 28.53 -4.78 -9.75
C PHE A 253 27.06 -5.21 -9.89
N ASP A 254 26.49 -5.00 -11.08
CA ASP A 254 25.09 -5.30 -11.49
C ASP A 254 24.00 -4.55 -10.70
N HIS A 255 22.74 -4.78 -11.06
CA HIS A 255 21.56 -4.24 -10.39
C HIS A 255 20.78 -5.42 -9.79
N SER A 256 20.63 -5.45 -8.46
CA SER A 256 19.90 -6.54 -7.77
C SER A 256 18.41 -6.52 -8.11
N ASP A 257 17.79 -7.70 -8.24
CA ASP A 257 16.35 -7.86 -8.42
C ASP A 257 15.57 -7.04 -7.36
N PRO A 258 14.46 -6.37 -7.74
CA PRO A 258 13.77 -5.44 -6.85
C PRO A 258 13.17 -6.08 -5.59
N SER A 259 12.96 -7.40 -5.59
CA SER A 259 12.52 -8.21 -4.45
C SER A 259 13.46 -8.13 -3.24
N ILE A 260 14.72 -7.70 -3.41
CA ILE A 260 15.61 -7.36 -2.28
C ILE A 260 15.05 -6.21 -1.42
N ASN A 261 14.12 -5.42 -1.97
CA ASN A 261 13.42 -4.36 -1.27
C ASN A 261 11.98 -4.73 -0.86
N THR A 262 11.61 -6.02 -0.84
CA THR A 262 10.30 -6.47 -0.34
C THR A 262 10.14 -6.12 1.13
N VAL A 263 8.97 -5.62 1.47
CA VAL A 263 8.67 -5.01 2.77
C VAL A 263 7.54 -5.73 3.49
N LEU A 264 6.51 -6.19 2.77
CA LEU A 264 5.50 -7.13 3.24
C LEU A 264 5.13 -8.02 2.07
N THR A 265 4.77 -9.28 2.35
CA THR A 265 4.36 -10.26 1.34
C THR A 265 3.09 -10.97 1.77
N ALA A 266 2.14 -11.11 0.84
CA ALA A 266 0.99 -11.98 0.95
C ALA A 266 1.25 -13.23 0.09
N PRO A 267 1.47 -14.42 0.68
CA PRO A 267 1.77 -15.63 -0.09
C PRO A 267 0.53 -16.19 -0.80
N THR A 268 0.74 -16.98 -1.86
CA THR A 268 -0.26 -17.95 -2.36
C THR A 268 -0.01 -19.34 -1.76
N ASP A 269 -0.93 -20.28 -2.02
CA ASP A 269 -0.72 -21.71 -1.73
C ASP A 269 0.43 -22.35 -2.54
N LYS A 270 0.93 -21.67 -3.58
CA LYS A 270 2.07 -22.13 -4.38
C LYS A 270 3.38 -21.61 -3.75
N PRO A 271 4.28 -22.48 -3.26
CA PRO A 271 5.54 -22.05 -2.64
C PRO A 271 6.37 -21.17 -3.57
N GLY A 272 6.88 -20.07 -3.03
CA GLY A 272 7.71 -19.10 -3.76
C GLY A 272 6.92 -18.16 -4.70
N VAL A 273 5.59 -18.16 -4.67
CA VAL A 273 4.76 -17.22 -5.44
C VAL A 273 3.89 -16.39 -4.51
N ALA A 274 4.15 -15.09 -4.45
CA ALA A 274 3.32 -14.14 -3.72
C ALA A 274 2.05 -13.80 -4.51
N LEU A 275 0.93 -13.68 -3.79
CA LEU A 275 -0.29 -13.06 -4.28
C LEU A 275 -0.05 -11.56 -4.50
N LEU A 276 0.63 -10.93 -3.54
CA LEU A 276 1.02 -9.52 -3.59
C LEU A 276 2.29 -9.30 -2.75
N ASP A 277 3.34 -8.76 -3.36
CA ASP A 277 4.49 -8.20 -2.66
C ASP A 277 4.36 -6.67 -2.62
N PHE A 278 4.53 -6.09 -1.43
CA PHE A 278 4.77 -4.66 -1.25
C PHE A 278 6.26 -4.42 -1.18
N VAL A 279 6.80 -3.71 -2.16
CA VAL A 279 8.22 -3.41 -2.36
C VAL A 279 8.41 -1.90 -2.30
N ILE A 280 9.54 -1.40 -1.76
CA ILE A 280 9.85 0.04 -1.75
C ILE A 280 11.15 0.36 -2.49
N PHE A 281 11.31 1.62 -2.90
CA PHE A 281 12.55 2.15 -3.46
C PHE A 281 13.01 3.34 -2.60
N PRO A 282 13.74 3.07 -1.51
CA PRO A 282 14.07 4.07 -0.50
C PRO A 282 15.36 4.83 -0.85
N PRO A 283 15.69 5.88 -0.08
CA PRO A 283 17.02 6.50 -0.12
C PRO A 283 18.11 5.46 0.16
N ARG A 284 19.05 5.29 -0.77
CA ARG A 284 20.08 4.24 -0.73
C ARG A 284 21.36 4.65 -1.44
N TRP A 285 22.44 3.92 -1.17
CA TRP A 285 23.70 4.10 -1.90
C TRP A 285 23.69 3.29 -3.20
N LEU A 286 24.24 3.89 -4.26
CA LEU A 286 24.59 3.27 -5.52
C LEU A 286 26.12 3.27 -5.62
N VAL A 287 26.71 2.07 -5.51
CA VAL A 287 28.18 1.89 -5.54
C VAL A 287 28.64 1.03 -6.71
N ALA A 288 27.71 0.40 -7.45
CA ALA A 288 28.03 -0.55 -8.52
C ALA A 288 29.01 0.03 -9.55
N GLU A 289 30.12 -0.67 -9.75
CA GLU A 289 31.19 -0.37 -10.70
C GLU A 289 30.82 -0.91 -12.09
N HIS A 290 31.21 -0.21 -13.15
CA HIS A 290 31.03 -0.63 -14.55
C HIS A 290 29.60 -1.10 -14.93
N THR A 291 28.60 -0.56 -14.24
CA THR A 291 27.22 -1.08 -14.24
C THR A 291 26.25 -0.01 -14.71
N PHE A 292 25.29 -0.40 -15.55
CA PHE A 292 24.10 0.43 -15.81
C PHE A 292 23.22 0.45 -14.54
N ARG A 293 23.36 1.50 -13.74
CA ARG A 293 22.80 1.57 -12.37
C ARG A 293 21.27 1.67 -12.26
N PRO A 294 20.51 2.30 -13.18
CA PRO A 294 19.04 2.23 -13.15
C PRO A 294 18.53 0.79 -13.33
N PRO A 295 17.24 0.52 -13.05
CA PRO A 295 16.62 -0.78 -13.36
C PRO A 295 16.85 -1.20 -14.82
N TYR A 296 17.04 -2.50 -15.05
CA TYR A 296 17.24 -3.05 -16.39
C TYR A 296 15.95 -3.03 -17.23
N TYR A 297 16.08 -3.16 -18.55
CA TYR A 297 14.92 -3.44 -19.42
C TYR A 297 14.36 -4.82 -19.10
N HIS A 298 13.05 -4.89 -18.86
CA HIS A 298 12.43 -5.99 -18.14
C HIS A 298 11.08 -6.41 -18.74
N ARG A 299 10.75 -7.70 -18.56
CA ARG A 299 9.50 -8.37 -18.90
C ARG A 299 9.27 -9.45 -17.84
N ASN A 300 8.21 -9.30 -17.06
CA ASN A 300 7.98 -10.08 -15.84
C ASN A 300 6.82 -11.08 -16.02
N CYS A 301 6.81 -12.18 -15.25
CA CYS A 301 5.60 -13.00 -15.09
C CYS A 301 4.59 -12.38 -14.12
N MET A 302 5.05 -11.50 -13.22
CA MET A 302 4.22 -10.70 -12.34
C MET A 302 3.66 -9.46 -13.07
N SER A 303 2.67 -8.81 -12.47
CA SER A 303 2.18 -7.48 -12.87
C SER A 303 2.58 -6.45 -11.82
N GLU A 304 3.13 -5.33 -12.26
CA GLU A 304 3.81 -4.34 -11.42
C GLU A 304 3.01 -3.04 -11.37
N PHE A 305 2.41 -2.73 -10.21
CA PHE A 305 1.77 -1.44 -9.95
C PHE A 305 2.70 -0.56 -9.11
N MET A 306 3.27 0.48 -9.72
CA MET A 306 4.15 1.45 -9.05
C MET A 306 3.38 2.66 -8.54
N GLY A 307 3.75 3.16 -7.36
CA GLY A 307 3.32 4.45 -6.81
C GLY A 307 4.49 5.28 -6.28
N LEU A 308 4.26 6.57 -6.01
CA LEU A 308 5.28 7.51 -5.52
C LEU A 308 4.75 8.34 -4.34
N ILE A 309 5.42 8.24 -3.19
CA ILE A 309 5.02 8.94 -1.96
C ILE A 309 5.54 10.39 -1.98
N TYR A 310 6.84 10.55 -2.23
CA TYR A 310 7.50 11.84 -2.39
C TYR A 310 8.76 11.70 -3.25
N GLY A 311 9.26 12.83 -3.78
CA GLY A 311 10.47 12.88 -4.60
C GLY A 311 10.21 12.53 -6.08
N GLY A 312 11.16 11.81 -6.68
CA GLY A 312 11.11 11.29 -8.05
C GLY A 312 11.76 9.89 -8.14
N TYR A 313 11.48 9.16 -9.22
CA TYR A 313 11.94 7.77 -9.39
C TYR A 313 13.00 7.66 -10.50
N GLU A 314 14.10 6.97 -10.24
CA GLU A 314 15.32 7.03 -11.07
C GLU A 314 15.15 6.53 -12.52
N ALA A 315 14.15 5.69 -12.79
CA ALA A 315 13.87 5.16 -14.14
C ALA A 315 12.91 6.04 -14.97
N LYS A 316 12.40 7.15 -14.39
CA LYS A 316 11.39 8.01 -15.00
C LYS A 316 11.67 9.48 -14.70
N VAL A 317 12.22 10.21 -15.68
CA VAL A 317 12.56 11.64 -15.52
C VAL A 317 11.30 12.50 -15.42
N ASP A 318 10.31 12.24 -16.29
CA ASP A 318 9.11 13.07 -16.43
C ASP A 318 7.81 12.27 -16.20
N GLY A 319 6.78 12.97 -15.69
CA GLY A 319 5.39 12.49 -15.68
C GLY A 319 5.03 11.46 -14.60
N PHE A 320 5.99 10.93 -13.83
CA PHE A 320 5.74 10.10 -12.65
C PHE A 320 6.05 10.91 -11.39
N VAL A 321 5.01 11.50 -10.79
CA VAL A 321 5.08 12.48 -9.70
C VAL A 321 4.35 11.98 -8.44
N PRO A 322 4.63 12.52 -7.23
CA PRO A 322 4.00 12.07 -5.99
C PRO A 322 2.47 12.05 -6.04
N GLY A 323 1.87 10.92 -5.68
CA GLY A 323 0.41 10.66 -5.81
C GLY A 323 0.00 10.04 -7.16
N GLY A 324 0.89 10.03 -8.16
CA GLY A 324 0.68 9.30 -9.40
C GLY A 324 1.00 7.81 -9.28
N ALA A 325 0.62 7.05 -10.31
CA ALA A 325 0.86 5.61 -10.38
C ALA A 325 1.20 5.14 -11.81
N SER A 326 1.69 3.92 -11.96
CA SER A 326 1.75 3.24 -13.26
C SER A 326 1.57 1.74 -13.12
N LEU A 327 0.98 1.11 -14.13
CA LEU A 327 0.82 -0.33 -14.22
C LEU A 327 1.59 -0.88 -15.43
N HIS A 328 2.45 -1.87 -15.17
CA HIS A 328 3.03 -2.74 -16.19
C HIS A 328 2.47 -4.14 -16.01
N SER A 329 1.56 -4.54 -16.90
CA SER A 329 0.92 -5.85 -16.87
C SER A 329 1.92 -6.99 -17.15
N CYS A 330 1.57 -8.21 -16.74
CA CYS A 330 2.32 -9.44 -17.04
C CYS A 330 2.86 -9.46 -18.49
N MET A 331 4.17 -9.72 -18.62
CA MET A 331 4.97 -9.79 -19.85
C MET A 331 5.07 -8.52 -20.70
N THR A 332 4.42 -7.42 -20.31
CA THR A 332 4.52 -6.11 -20.97
C THR A 332 5.95 -5.55 -20.80
N PRO A 333 6.69 -5.28 -21.88
CA PRO A 333 8.05 -4.74 -21.80
C PRO A 333 8.08 -3.36 -21.13
N HIS A 334 9.05 -3.14 -20.25
CA HIS A 334 9.27 -1.87 -19.58
C HIS A 334 10.76 -1.70 -19.24
N GLY A 335 11.12 -0.57 -18.64
CA GLY A 335 12.48 -0.21 -18.26
C GLY A 335 12.66 1.30 -18.21
N PRO A 336 13.91 1.79 -18.11
CA PRO A 336 14.22 3.22 -18.10
C PRO A 336 13.69 3.93 -19.35
N ASP A 337 13.19 5.15 -19.17
CA ASP A 337 12.85 6.02 -20.29
C ASP A 337 14.11 6.44 -21.09
N THR A 338 13.89 6.99 -22.29
CA THR A 338 14.97 7.42 -23.20
C THR A 338 15.93 8.39 -22.52
N LYS A 339 15.40 9.34 -21.72
CA LYS A 339 16.22 10.36 -21.05
C LYS A 339 17.09 9.73 -19.96
N SER A 340 16.53 8.81 -19.20
CA SER A 340 17.23 8.05 -18.15
C SER A 340 18.35 7.19 -18.72
N TYR A 341 18.10 6.54 -19.87
CA TYR A 341 19.11 5.76 -20.58
C TYR A 341 20.25 6.63 -21.08
N GLU A 342 19.98 7.62 -21.95
CA GLU A 342 21.02 8.46 -22.57
C GLU A 342 21.83 9.20 -21.48
N ALA A 343 21.17 9.79 -20.47
CA ALA A 343 21.85 10.46 -19.35
C ALA A 343 22.64 9.53 -18.41
N THR A 344 22.40 8.22 -18.44
CA THR A 344 23.23 7.22 -17.74
C THR A 344 24.45 6.86 -18.57
N ILE A 345 24.29 6.65 -19.88
CA ILE A 345 25.40 6.34 -20.80
C ILE A 345 26.37 7.53 -20.91
N ASP A 346 25.88 8.75 -21.09
CA ASP A 346 26.68 9.99 -21.16
C ASP A 346 27.51 10.23 -19.89
N ARG A 347 27.06 9.71 -18.74
CA ARG A 347 27.76 9.87 -17.46
C ARG A 347 28.97 8.96 -17.31
N GLY A 348 29.04 7.87 -18.08
CA GLY A 348 30.14 6.89 -18.01
C GLY A 348 30.26 6.17 -16.66
N ASN A 349 31.38 5.47 -16.48
CA ASN A 349 31.61 4.59 -15.33
C ASN A 349 32.24 5.29 -14.10
N ASP A 350 32.87 6.46 -14.28
CA ASP A 350 33.77 7.10 -13.29
C ASP A 350 33.02 7.92 -12.23
N VAL A 351 31.77 7.54 -11.94
CA VAL A 351 30.78 8.35 -11.21
C VAL A 351 30.82 8.19 -9.69
N GLY A 352 31.69 7.31 -9.19
CA GLY A 352 31.92 7.04 -7.77
C GLY A 352 30.68 6.53 -7.01
N PRO A 353 30.76 6.45 -5.67
CA PRO A 353 29.62 6.22 -4.79
C PRO A 353 28.63 7.39 -4.85
N GLN A 354 27.35 7.11 -5.11
CA GLN A 354 26.29 8.12 -5.13
C GLN A 354 25.18 7.74 -4.15
N LYS A 355 24.61 8.71 -3.42
CA LYS A 355 23.47 8.47 -2.54
C LYS A 355 22.19 9.02 -3.18
N ILE A 356 21.23 8.15 -3.43
CA ILE A 356 19.85 8.58 -3.73
C ILE A 356 19.22 9.08 -2.42
N THR A 357 18.65 10.28 -2.47
CA THR A 357 18.01 10.96 -1.33
C THR A 357 16.67 11.56 -1.73
N ASN A 358 15.85 11.91 -0.73
CA ASN A 358 14.60 12.67 -0.93
C ASN A 358 13.61 12.01 -1.91
N THR A 359 13.54 10.67 -1.92
CA THR A 359 12.54 9.89 -2.65
C THR A 359 12.01 8.73 -1.82
N MET A 360 10.78 8.30 -2.12
CA MET A 360 10.21 7.03 -1.69
C MET A 360 9.16 6.60 -2.72
N ALA A 361 9.57 5.79 -3.69
CA ALA A 361 8.64 5.06 -4.56
C ALA A 361 8.29 3.70 -3.94
N PHE A 362 7.24 3.06 -4.42
CA PHE A 362 6.85 1.72 -4.02
C PHE A 362 6.20 0.96 -5.18
N MET A 363 6.10 -0.35 -5.02
CA MET A 363 5.43 -1.26 -5.93
C MET A 363 4.51 -2.21 -5.16
N PHE A 364 3.34 -2.47 -5.73
CA PHE A 364 2.55 -3.66 -5.46
C PHE A 364 2.75 -4.60 -6.66
N GLU A 365 3.45 -5.71 -6.46
CA GLU A 365 3.74 -6.71 -7.48
C GLU A 365 2.86 -7.95 -7.25
N SER A 366 2.14 -8.43 -8.27
CA SER A 366 1.23 -9.58 -8.13
C SER A 366 1.45 -10.65 -9.18
N SER A 367 1.32 -11.92 -8.79
CA SER A 367 1.26 -13.06 -9.70
C SER A 367 -0.04 -13.15 -10.51
N LEU A 368 -1.07 -12.37 -10.18
CA LEU A 368 -2.35 -12.35 -10.90
C LEU A 368 -2.41 -11.14 -11.85
N ILE A 369 -2.90 -11.38 -13.07
CA ILE A 369 -3.08 -10.34 -14.09
C ILE A 369 -4.27 -9.43 -13.68
N PRO A 370 -4.04 -8.13 -13.42
CA PRO A 370 -5.12 -7.21 -13.07
C PRO A 370 -6.03 -6.91 -14.25
N ARG A 371 -7.31 -6.76 -13.95
CA ARG A 371 -8.24 -5.98 -14.77
C ARG A 371 -8.28 -4.56 -14.22
N ILE A 372 -8.25 -3.58 -15.12
CA ILE A 372 -8.27 -2.16 -14.79
C ILE A 372 -9.73 -1.72 -14.73
N SER A 373 -10.12 -0.95 -13.71
CA SER A 373 -11.48 -0.46 -13.57
C SER A 373 -11.85 0.46 -14.74
N ARG A 374 -13.13 0.47 -15.11
CA ARG A 374 -13.65 1.34 -16.16
C ARG A 374 -13.33 2.82 -15.88
N TRP A 375 -13.56 3.27 -14.65
CA TRP A 375 -13.23 4.64 -14.22
C TRP A 375 -11.74 4.96 -14.43
N ALA A 376 -10.81 4.05 -14.11
CA ALA A 376 -9.38 4.31 -14.26
C ALA A 376 -8.95 4.44 -15.73
N LEU A 377 -9.62 3.73 -16.65
CA LEU A 377 -9.37 3.85 -18.10
C LEU A 377 -10.02 5.09 -18.73
N GLU A 378 -11.17 5.53 -18.20
CA GLU A 378 -11.90 6.73 -18.63
C GLU A 378 -11.45 8.01 -17.90
N SER A 379 -10.45 7.90 -17.00
CA SER A 379 -9.99 8.96 -16.10
C SER A 379 -9.22 10.06 -16.84
N PRO A 380 -9.49 11.36 -16.60
CA PRO A 380 -8.70 12.46 -17.17
C PRO A 380 -7.27 12.52 -16.61
N PHE A 381 -6.98 11.75 -15.57
CA PHE A 381 -5.64 11.60 -15.00
C PHE A 381 -4.79 10.55 -15.73
N LEU A 382 -5.37 9.74 -16.62
CA LEU A 382 -4.64 8.77 -17.44
C LEU A 382 -3.74 9.49 -18.46
N ASP A 383 -2.48 9.08 -18.53
CA ASP A 383 -1.51 9.57 -19.50
C ASP A 383 -1.50 8.68 -20.74
N HIS A 384 -2.27 9.08 -21.75
CA HIS A 384 -2.37 8.39 -23.04
C HIS A 384 -1.05 8.36 -23.82
N ASP A 385 -0.11 9.26 -23.53
CA ASP A 385 1.17 9.39 -24.22
C ASP A 385 2.34 8.78 -23.43
N TYR A 386 2.07 8.00 -22.38
CA TYR A 386 3.10 7.36 -21.56
C TYR A 386 4.13 6.57 -22.38
N TYR A 387 3.68 5.87 -23.43
CA TYR A 387 4.54 5.10 -24.32
C TYR A 387 5.63 5.95 -25.01
N GLN A 388 5.41 7.26 -25.21
CA GLN A 388 6.33 8.14 -25.91
C GLN A 388 7.69 8.25 -25.19
N CYS A 389 7.77 7.98 -23.88
CA CYS A 389 9.02 8.09 -23.13
C CYS A 389 10.09 7.08 -23.58
N TRP A 390 9.71 5.98 -24.25
CA TRP A 390 10.64 4.99 -24.82
C TRP A 390 10.85 5.12 -26.33
N ILE A 391 10.03 5.89 -27.05
CA ILE A 391 10.08 6.00 -28.53
C ILE A 391 11.38 6.62 -29.06
N GLY A 392 12.08 7.40 -28.22
CA GLY A 392 13.37 8.01 -28.58
C GLY A 392 14.59 7.08 -28.51
N LEU A 393 14.45 5.84 -27.99
CA LEU A 393 15.55 4.89 -27.87
C LEU A 393 16.09 4.47 -29.25
N LYS A 394 17.43 4.48 -29.40
CA LYS A 394 18.12 4.20 -30.66
C LYS A 394 18.86 2.87 -30.60
N SER A 395 19.22 2.36 -31.77
CA SER A 395 20.21 1.29 -31.86
C SER A 395 21.62 1.88 -31.76
N HIS A 396 22.40 1.41 -30.79
CA HIS A 396 23.83 1.72 -30.65
C HIS A 396 24.70 0.51 -31.09
N PHE A 397 24.10 -0.51 -31.71
CA PHE A 397 24.79 -1.72 -32.14
C PHE A 397 25.78 -1.43 -33.28
N THR A 398 27.05 -1.75 -33.06
CA THR A 398 28.12 -1.63 -34.06
C THR A 398 28.84 -2.97 -34.22
N LEU A 399 29.11 -3.36 -35.48
CA LEU A 399 29.77 -4.63 -35.83
C LEU A 399 31.14 -4.35 -36.47
N THR A 400 32.13 -4.03 -35.66
CA THR A 400 33.46 -3.61 -36.12
C THR A 400 34.47 -4.76 -36.31
N HIS A 401 34.19 -5.98 -35.83
CA HIS A 401 35.10 -7.14 -35.92
C HIS A 401 35.00 -7.99 -37.21
N ARG A 402 34.57 -7.41 -38.34
CA ARG A 402 34.55 -8.08 -39.67
C ARG A 402 35.89 -7.97 -40.44
N THR A 403 37.02 -8.11 -39.75
CA THR A 403 38.34 -8.27 -40.37
C THR A 403 38.79 -9.73 -40.48
N ASN A 404 38.04 -10.69 -39.92
CA ASN A 404 38.29 -12.11 -40.11
C ASN A 404 37.36 -12.68 -41.21
N PRO A 405 37.88 -13.13 -42.39
CA PRO A 405 37.03 -13.48 -43.55
C PRO A 405 36.04 -14.63 -43.30
N GLU A 406 36.33 -15.51 -42.34
CA GLU A 406 35.50 -16.67 -42.01
C GLU A 406 34.21 -16.32 -41.25
N ALA A 407 34.08 -15.10 -40.71
CA ALA A 407 32.89 -14.64 -39.98
C ALA A 407 31.74 -14.16 -40.90
N THR A 408 31.70 -14.62 -42.15
CA THR A 408 30.74 -14.20 -43.19
C THR A 408 29.40 -14.95 -43.15
N SER A 409 29.27 -16.00 -42.33
CA SER A 409 28.08 -16.89 -42.28
C SER A 409 26.96 -16.46 -41.33
N LEU A 410 27.16 -15.46 -40.46
CA LEU A 410 26.08 -14.90 -39.63
C LEU A 410 25.17 -13.99 -40.45
N GLN A 411 24.29 -14.60 -41.24
CA GLN A 411 23.09 -13.95 -41.76
C GLN A 411 22.10 -13.77 -40.61
N ASN A 412 21.93 -12.53 -40.12
CA ASN A 412 20.73 -12.17 -39.36
C ASN A 412 19.53 -12.43 -40.28
N GLY A 413 18.68 -13.40 -39.91
CA GLY A 413 17.76 -14.11 -40.79
C GLY A 413 16.92 -13.23 -41.72
N ARG A 414 17.45 -12.91 -42.89
CA ARG A 414 16.69 -12.50 -44.06
C ARG A 414 16.24 -13.76 -44.80
N GLY A 415 15.30 -14.48 -44.18
CA GLY A 415 14.43 -15.34 -44.96
C GLY A 415 13.69 -14.46 -45.96
N GLU A 416 13.70 -14.87 -47.23
CA GLU A 416 12.86 -14.25 -48.25
C GLU A 416 11.37 -14.46 -47.89
N LYS A 417 10.51 -13.55 -48.35
CA LYS A 417 9.09 -13.48 -47.97
C LYS A 417 8.25 -14.64 -48.49
#